data_AF-A0A9W7EL56-F1
#
_entry.id   AF-A0A9W7EL56-F1
#
_cell.length_a   1.000
_cell.length_b   1.000
_cell.length_c   1.000
_cell.angle_alpha   90.00
_cell.angle_beta   90.00
_cell.angle_gamma   90.00
#
_symmetry.space_group_name_H-M   'P 1'
#
loop_
_entity.id
_entity.type
_entity.pdbx_description
1 polymer ?
#
loop_
_entity_poly.entity_id
_entity_poly.type
_entity_poly.pdbx_seq_one_letter_code
_entity_poly.pdbx_strand_id
1 'polypeptide(L)'
;MFNFVQSTRSKYGNAINFVESVKEGKVAVNEKNDLCNNLGYSLSGGKISLAELDYEESREYAEKMIRDFESRNMFVMIMEKMNESLVVICERMNWDCYSGAISFKDTKERSNAGKPGTVKCEDEECKKSIKSCNEVDYILYEYYKNKLEEIIKYIPDFERKLKLLEENMKKSKGNAQKYPVNCKQNVNPDVREFEEIHTCKGNS
;
A
#
# COMPACT_ATOMS: atom_id res chain seq x y z
N MET A 1 -2.23 11.26 3.39
CA MET A 1 -3.40 10.36 3.37
C MET A 1 -4.15 10.49 4.68
N PHE A 2 -5.21 11.30 4.73
CA PHE A 2 -6.03 11.48 5.94
C PHE A 2 -7.50 11.42 5.54
N ASN A 3 -8.18 10.33 5.87
CA ASN A 3 -9.52 10.06 5.41
C ASN A 3 -10.55 10.49 6.47
N PHE A 4 -10.85 11.78 6.54
CA PHE A 4 -12.05 12.22 7.26
C PHE A 4 -13.26 12.03 6.35
N VAL A 5 -13.99 10.93 6.56
CA VAL A 5 -15.14 10.55 5.73
C VAL A 5 -16.40 11.30 6.16
N GLN A 6 -17.33 11.53 5.22
CA GLN A 6 -18.53 12.34 5.44
C GLN A 6 -19.44 11.78 6.53
N SER A 7 -19.51 10.47 6.71
CA SER A 7 -20.24 9.87 7.85
C SER A 7 -19.67 10.33 9.20
N THR A 8 -18.34 10.33 9.34
CA THR A 8 -17.65 10.85 10.53
C THR A 8 -17.91 12.34 10.71
N ARG A 9 -17.89 13.11 9.62
CA ARG A 9 -18.25 14.55 9.67
C ARG A 9 -19.68 14.78 10.13
N SER A 10 -20.66 14.01 9.63
CA SER A 10 -22.05 14.14 10.04
C SER A 10 -22.26 13.85 11.51
N LYS A 11 -21.46 12.95 12.10
CA LYS A 11 -21.56 12.55 13.50
C LYS A 11 -20.80 13.48 14.46
N TYR A 12 -19.61 13.93 14.10
CA TYR A 12 -18.71 14.68 14.98
C TYR A 12 -18.54 16.16 14.59
N GLY A 13 -19.10 16.58 13.44
CA GLY A 13 -19.01 17.93 12.91
C GLY A 13 -17.69 18.22 12.19
N ASN A 14 -16.56 17.96 12.85
CA ASN A 14 -15.22 18.16 12.31
C ASN A 14 -14.24 17.08 12.82
N ALA A 15 -13.01 17.08 12.28
CA ALA A 15 -12.00 16.08 12.63
C ALA A 15 -11.43 16.26 14.04
N ILE A 16 -11.37 17.50 14.55
CA ILE A 16 -10.88 17.82 15.90
C ILE A 16 -11.79 17.16 16.94
N ASN A 17 -13.10 17.44 16.87
CA ASN A 17 -14.12 16.85 17.74
C ASN A 17 -14.12 15.32 17.69
N PHE A 18 -13.87 14.75 16.50
CA PHE A 18 -13.73 13.30 16.35
C PHE A 18 -12.53 12.78 17.14
N VAL A 19 -11.34 13.37 16.95
CA VAL A 19 -10.11 12.98 17.66
C VAL A 19 -10.27 13.16 19.17
N GLU A 20 -10.89 14.25 19.62
CA GLU A 20 -11.21 14.46 21.04
C GLU A 20 -12.13 13.35 21.55
N SER A 21 -13.20 13.02 20.82
CA SER A 21 -14.11 11.94 21.19
C SER A 21 -13.40 10.58 21.27
N VAL A 22 -12.42 10.32 20.39
CA VAL A 22 -11.58 9.11 20.45
C VAL A 22 -10.78 9.10 21.74
N LYS A 23 -10.09 10.20 22.07
CA LYS A 23 -9.26 10.33 23.30
C LYS A 23 -10.10 10.24 24.58
N GLU A 24 -11.34 10.68 24.55
CA GLU A 24 -12.29 10.57 25.66
C GLU A 24 -12.94 9.18 25.77
N GLY A 25 -12.64 8.23 24.88
CA GLY A 25 -13.24 6.90 24.86
C GLY A 25 -14.73 6.89 24.45
N LYS A 26 -15.21 7.95 23.79
CA LYS A 26 -16.62 8.12 23.37
C LYS A 26 -16.91 7.54 21.98
N VAL A 27 -15.92 6.95 21.32
CA VAL A 27 -16.03 6.37 19.97
C VAL A 27 -15.98 4.84 20.05
N ALA A 28 -16.86 4.17 19.29
CA ALA A 28 -16.89 2.72 19.23
C ALA A 28 -15.55 2.17 18.72
N VAL A 29 -15.12 1.01 19.25
CA VAL A 29 -13.80 0.42 18.95
C VAL A 29 -13.53 0.26 17.46
N ASN A 30 -14.51 -0.27 16.71
CA ASN A 30 -14.37 -0.46 15.27
C ASN A 30 -14.21 0.88 14.54
N GLU A 31 -14.99 1.90 14.93
CA GLU A 31 -14.97 3.20 14.28
C GLU A 31 -13.67 3.96 14.55
N LYS A 32 -13.11 3.90 15.77
CA LYS A 32 -11.80 4.51 16.03
C LYS A 32 -10.69 3.79 15.26
N ASN A 33 -10.67 2.46 15.23
CA ASN A 33 -9.63 1.69 14.53
C ASN A 33 -9.69 1.85 13.00
N ASP A 34 -10.87 2.03 12.43
CA ASP A 34 -11.03 2.24 10.98
C ASP A 34 -10.52 3.62 10.53
N LEU A 35 -10.39 4.59 11.44
CA LEU A 35 -10.08 5.99 11.14
C LEU A 35 -8.76 6.48 11.74
N CYS A 36 -8.29 5.85 12.81
CA CYS A 36 -7.08 6.19 13.56
C CYS A 36 -6.16 4.98 13.56
N ASN A 37 -4.93 5.14 13.05
CA ASN A 37 -3.93 4.07 12.97
C ASN A 37 -4.46 2.81 12.26
N ASN A 38 -5.24 2.99 11.19
CA ASN A 38 -5.90 1.89 10.48
C ASN A 38 -4.90 0.90 9.91
N LEU A 39 -3.81 1.39 9.29
CA LEU A 39 -2.79 0.53 8.72
C LEU A 39 -2.11 -0.30 9.81
N GLY A 40 -1.64 0.37 10.86
CA GLY A 40 -1.03 -0.24 12.03
C GLY A 40 -1.95 -1.29 12.66
N TYR A 41 -3.22 -0.95 12.84
CA TYR A 41 -4.23 -1.83 13.43
C TYR A 41 -4.47 -3.08 12.56
N SER A 42 -4.74 -2.88 11.27
CA SER A 42 -4.98 -3.96 10.31
C SER A 42 -3.81 -4.93 10.24
N LEU A 43 -2.59 -4.41 10.30
CA LEU A 43 -1.38 -5.19 10.24
C LEU A 43 -1.00 -5.87 11.57
N SER A 44 -1.44 -5.32 12.71
CA SER A 44 -1.19 -5.90 14.03
C SER A 44 -2.01 -7.16 14.33
N GLY A 45 -3.04 -7.46 13.52
CA GLY A 45 -3.96 -8.55 13.79
C GLY A 45 -5.00 -8.25 14.88
N GLY A 46 -5.22 -6.97 15.20
CA GLY A 46 -6.49 -6.47 15.74
C GLY A 46 -6.81 -6.73 17.21
N LYS A 47 -5.82 -6.90 18.10
CA LYS A 47 -6.10 -7.15 19.52
C LYS A 47 -6.12 -5.90 20.40
N ILE A 48 -5.44 -4.83 19.98
CA ILE A 48 -5.31 -3.59 20.74
C ILE A 48 -5.63 -2.42 19.82
N SER A 49 -6.50 -1.51 20.28
CA SER A 49 -6.79 -0.26 19.59
C SER A 49 -5.55 0.63 19.65
N LEU A 50 -4.98 0.95 18.50
CA LEU A 50 -3.83 1.87 18.42
C LEU A 50 -4.26 3.34 18.48
N ALA A 51 -5.57 3.61 18.40
CA ALA A 51 -6.13 4.96 18.35
C ALA A 51 -6.00 5.75 19.66
N GLU A 52 -5.73 5.09 20.78
CA GLU A 52 -5.67 5.67 22.13
C GLU A 52 -4.24 5.77 22.68
N LEU A 53 -3.25 5.28 21.93
CA LEU A 53 -1.86 5.35 22.35
C LEU A 53 -1.40 6.81 22.39
N ASP A 54 -0.59 7.14 23.38
CA ASP A 54 0.13 8.40 23.37
C ASP A 54 1.26 8.40 22.32
N TYR A 55 2.02 9.50 22.26
CA TYR A 55 3.09 9.64 21.28
C TYR A 55 4.22 8.62 21.46
N GLU A 56 4.69 8.39 22.70
CA GLU A 56 5.80 7.48 22.96
C GLU A 56 5.36 6.03 22.78
N GLU A 57 4.16 5.68 23.26
CA GLU A 57 3.56 4.37 23.02
C GLU A 57 3.38 4.09 21.52
N SER A 58 2.90 5.08 20.76
CA SER A 58 2.75 4.97 19.30
C SER A 58 4.10 4.76 18.62
N ARG A 59 5.14 5.48 19.06
CA ARG A 59 6.49 5.36 18.52
C ARG A 59 7.08 3.98 18.81
N GLU A 60 7.03 3.52 20.06
CA GLU A 60 7.52 2.19 20.44
C GLU A 60 6.81 1.08 19.67
N TYR A 61 5.49 1.22 19.47
CA TYR A 61 4.70 0.27 18.70
C TYR A 61 5.10 0.26 17.23
N ALA A 62 5.23 1.44 16.61
CA ALA A 62 5.67 1.56 15.22
C ALA A 62 7.07 0.97 15.00
N GLU A 63 8.02 1.27 15.89
CA GLU A 63 9.36 0.69 15.84
C GLU A 63 9.34 -0.84 15.93
N LYS A 64 8.49 -1.41 16.80
CA LYS A 64 8.31 -2.85 16.91
C LYS A 64 7.75 -3.45 15.61
N MET A 65 6.76 -2.82 15.00
CA MET A 65 6.20 -3.25 13.72
C MET A 65 7.23 -3.19 12.59
N ILE A 66 8.01 -2.11 12.52
CA ILE A 66 9.12 -1.97 11.58
C ILE A 66 10.08 -3.14 11.77
N ARG A 67 10.58 -3.38 12.99
CA ARG A 67 11.49 -4.50 13.27
C ARG A 67 10.92 -5.86 12.83
N ASP A 68 9.64 -6.13 13.09
CA ASP A 68 9.00 -7.39 12.68
C ASP A 68 8.95 -7.54 11.15
N PHE A 69 8.53 -6.50 10.42
CA PHE A 69 8.43 -6.55 8.95
C PHE A 69 9.79 -6.65 8.28
N GLU A 70 10.77 -5.89 8.79
CA GLU A 70 12.15 -5.93 8.34
C GLU A 70 12.76 -7.31 8.54
N SER A 71 12.52 -7.94 9.69
CA SER A 71 13.02 -9.30 9.98
C SER A 71 12.45 -10.36 9.03
N ARG A 72 11.26 -10.11 8.48
CA ARG A 72 10.58 -10.98 7.50
C ARG A 72 10.90 -10.60 6.06
N ASN A 73 11.81 -9.65 5.85
CA ASN A 73 12.17 -9.10 4.54
C ASN A 73 10.95 -8.64 3.73
N MET A 74 9.94 -8.09 4.42
CA MET A 74 8.73 -7.60 3.76
C MET A 74 9.04 -6.34 2.94
N PHE A 75 8.47 -6.26 1.75
CA PHE A 75 8.48 -5.04 0.95
C PHE A 75 7.13 -4.35 1.06
N VAL A 76 7.14 -3.07 1.44
CA VAL A 76 5.94 -2.23 1.53
C VAL A 76 5.90 -1.31 0.33
N MET A 77 4.80 -1.35 -0.43
CA MET A 77 4.56 -0.45 -1.55
C MET A 77 3.96 0.86 -1.06
N ILE A 78 4.36 1.97 -1.68
CA ILE A 78 3.80 3.30 -1.41
C ILE A 78 2.86 3.66 -2.55
N MET A 79 1.58 3.88 -2.24
CA MET A 79 0.55 4.12 -3.25
C MET A 79 0.80 5.39 -4.07
N GLU A 80 1.29 6.46 -3.44
CA GLU A 80 1.67 7.70 -4.12
C GLU A 80 2.87 7.55 -5.05
N LYS A 81 3.67 6.49 -4.85
CA LYS A 81 4.82 6.10 -5.67
C LYS A 81 4.66 4.66 -6.19
N MET A 82 3.46 4.34 -6.68
CA MET A 82 3.10 2.98 -7.04
C MET A 82 3.96 2.45 -8.19
N ASN A 83 4.21 3.27 -9.22
CA ASN A 83 5.02 2.86 -10.37
C ASN A 83 6.46 2.57 -9.93
N GLU A 84 7.03 3.41 -9.07
CA GLU A 84 8.35 3.22 -8.49
C GLU A 84 8.41 1.96 -7.62
N SER A 85 7.37 1.74 -6.81
CA SER A 85 7.23 0.52 -5.99
C SER A 85 7.17 -0.73 -6.87
N LEU A 86 6.48 -0.68 -8.02
CA LEU A 86 6.42 -1.77 -8.99
C LEU A 86 7.77 -2.05 -9.65
N VAL A 87 8.52 -1.01 -10.03
CA VAL A 87 9.90 -1.19 -10.55
C VAL A 87 10.75 -1.96 -9.55
N VAL A 88 10.70 -1.58 -8.26
CA VAL A 88 11.45 -2.29 -7.22
C VAL A 88 11.04 -3.76 -7.11
N ILE A 89 9.75 -4.08 -7.18
CA ILE A 89 9.27 -5.46 -7.15
C ILE A 89 9.77 -6.24 -8.37
N CYS A 90 9.67 -5.66 -9.56
CA CYS A 90 10.12 -6.31 -10.78
C CYS A 90 11.60 -6.69 -10.70
N GLU A 91 12.43 -5.78 -10.18
CA GLU A 91 13.86 -6.02 -9.98
C GLU A 91 14.12 -7.08 -8.90
N ARG A 92 13.46 -6.99 -7.74
CA ARG A 92 13.64 -7.96 -6.64
C ARG A 92 13.20 -9.37 -7.02
N MET A 93 12.16 -9.49 -7.82
CA MET A 93 11.59 -10.77 -8.24
C MET A 93 12.16 -11.27 -9.58
N ASN A 94 13.05 -10.50 -10.21
CA ASN A 94 13.57 -10.74 -11.55
C ASN A 94 12.44 -10.97 -12.59
N TRP A 95 11.38 -10.17 -12.50
CA TRP A 95 10.24 -10.22 -13.42
C TRP A 95 10.48 -9.31 -14.62
N ASP A 96 10.14 -9.82 -15.81
CA ASP A 96 10.16 -9.01 -17.02
C ASP A 96 8.91 -8.14 -17.13
N CYS A 97 8.98 -7.00 -16.45
CA CYS A 97 7.94 -5.97 -16.49
C CYS A 97 8.15 -4.95 -17.63
N TYR A 98 9.29 -5.01 -18.32
CA TYR A 98 9.74 -3.96 -19.24
C TYR A 98 9.58 -4.32 -20.71
N SER A 99 9.47 -5.61 -21.05
CA SER A 99 9.14 -6.07 -22.40
C SER A 99 7.66 -5.93 -22.76
N GLY A 100 6.80 -5.71 -21.77
CA GLY A 100 5.33 -5.71 -21.92
C GLY A 100 4.68 -7.08 -21.68
N ALA A 101 5.44 -8.10 -21.25
CA ALA A 101 4.91 -9.41 -20.87
C ALA A 101 3.97 -9.36 -19.65
N ILE A 102 4.18 -8.38 -18.75
CA ILE A 102 3.32 -8.13 -17.59
C ILE A 102 2.59 -6.80 -17.80
N SER A 103 1.26 -6.87 -17.89
CA SER A 103 0.40 -5.70 -18.00
C SER A 103 -0.11 -5.27 -16.62
N PHE A 104 0.35 -4.13 -16.13
CA PHE A 104 -0.29 -3.47 -14.99
C PHE A 104 -1.37 -2.54 -15.54
N LYS A 105 -2.64 -2.84 -15.24
CA LYS A 105 -3.73 -1.92 -15.54
C LYS A 105 -3.82 -0.92 -14.40
N ASP A 106 -3.55 0.35 -14.68
CA ASP A 106 -4.02 1.43 -13.83
C ASP A 106 -5.53 1.56 -14.02
N THR A 107 -6.29 0.65 -13.38
CA THR A 107 -7.72 0.87 -13.19
C THR A 107 -7.87 2.00 -12.19
N LYS A 108 -7.94 3.24 -12.68
CA LYS A 108 -8.51 4.37 -11.94
C LYS A 108 -9.90 4.06 -11.35
N GLU A 109 -10.53 2.95 -11.75
CA GLU A 109 -11.86 2.52 -11.33
C GLU A 109 -12.02 2.15 -9.84
N ARG A 110 -10.95 2.02 -9.04
CA ARG A 110 -11.10 1.77 -7.59
C ARG A 110 -10.97 2.99 -6.68
N SER A 111 -10.54 4.16 -7.17
CA SER A 111 -10.35 5.32 -6.28
C SER A 111 -11.60 6.19 -6.07
N ASN A 112 -12.61 6.09 -6.95
CA ASN A 112 -13.86 6.84 -6.82
C ASN A 112 -15.11 5.99 -6.57
N ALA A 113 -15.02 4.66 -6.74
CA ALA A 113 -16.11 3.74 -6.46
C ALA A 113 -16.23 3.51 -4.93
N GLY A 114 -16.81 4.49 -4.21
CA GLY A 114 -17.34 4.23 -2.86
C GLY A 114 -16.95 5.18 -1.72
N LYS A 115 -16.37 6.36 -1.95
CA LYS A 115 -16.30 7.40 -0.89
C LYS A 115 -16.83 8.74 -1.38
N PRO A 116 -18.16 8.91 -1.53
CA PRO A 116 -18.74 10.24 -1.40
C PRO A 116 -18.28 10.79 -0.04
N GLY A 117 -17.47 11.85 -0.04
CA GLY A 117 -17.24 12.62 1.17
C GLY A 117 -15.89 12.50 1.87
N THR A 118 -14.77 12.36 1.15
CA THR A 118 -13.48 12.80 1.74
C THR A 118 -13.55 14.31 1.97
N VAL A 119 -13.59 14.72 3.23
CA VAL A 119 -13.58 16.12 3.63
C VAL A 119 -12.13 16.55 3.75
N LYS A 120 -11.75 17.60 3.02
CA LYS A 120 -10.41 18.16 3.13
C LYS A 120 -10.25 18.85 4.48
N CYS A 121 -9.20 18.47 5.16
CA CYS A 121 -8.71 19.09 6.39
C CYS A 121 -7.72 20.17 5.97
N GLU A 122 -8.20 21.39 5.75
CA GLU A 122 -7.43 22.46 5.11
C GLU A 122 -6.58 23.26 6.09
N ASP A 123 -7.04 23.41 7.34
CA ASP A 123 -6.32 24.13 8.39
C ASP A 123 -5.27 23.26 9.11
N GLU A 124 -4.25 23.92 9.68
CA GLU A 124 -3.13 23.24 10.35
C GLU A 124 -3.53 22.55 11.66
N GLU A 125 -4.55 23.03 12.34
CA GLU A 125 -5.02 22.48 13.60
C GLU A 125 -5.72 21.13 13.39
N CYS A 126 -6.57 21.06 12.38
CA CYS A 126 -7.19 19.86 11.89
C CYS A 126 -6.12 18.84 11.45
N LYS A 127 -5.09 19.28 10.69
CA LYS A 127 -4.00 18.37 10.26
C LYS A 127 -3.25 17.80 11.45
N LYS A 128 -2.93 18.64 12.44
CA LYS A 128 -2.28 18.21 13.69
C LYS A 128 -3.16 17.24 14.46
N SER A 129 -4.48 17.49 14.55
CA SER A 129 -5.41 16.60 15.23
C SER A 129 -5.48 15.23 14.59
N ILE A 130 -5.67 15.16 13.26
CA ILE A 130 -5.70 13.88 12.55
C ILE A 130 -4.36 13.15 12.65
N LYS A 131 -3.24 13.89 12.57
CA LYS A 131 -1.91 13.29 12.79
C LYS A 131 -1.80 12.67 14.17
N SER A 132 -2.28 13.35 15.21
CA SER A 132 -2.20 12.87 16.59
C SER A 132 -2.95 11.56 16.86
N CYS A 133 -3.95 11.22 16.04
CA CYS A 133 -4.63 9.92 16.13
C CYS A 133 -4.10 8.89 15.13
N ASN A 134 -3.18 9.27 14.25
CA ASN A 134 -2.57 8.43 13.21
C ASN A 134 -1.04 8.37 13.36
N GLU A 135 -0.52 8.48 14.58
CA GLU A 135 0.92 8.60 14.82
C GLU A 135 1.68 7.32 14.41
N VAL A 136 1.13 6.13 14.71
CA VAL A 136 1.72 4.84 14.28
C VAL A 136 1.77 4.77 12.75
N ASP A 137 0.65 5.05 12.09
CA ASP A 137 0.56 5.02 10.63
C ASP A 137 1.50 6.03 9.98
N TYR A 138 1.65 7.21 10.58
CA TYR A 138 2.54 8.26 10.10
C TYR A 138 4.01 7.83 10.19
N ILE A 139 4.44 7.26 11.31
CA ILE A 139 5.80 6.76 11.49
C ILE A 139 6.10 5.62 10.51
N LEU A 140 5.17 4.67 10.36
CA LEU A 140 5.30 3.57 9.38
C LEU A 140 5.43 4.11 7.95
N TYR A 141 4.55 5.05 7.57
CA TYR A 141 4.57 5.65 6.24
C TYR A 141 5.89 6.34 5.94
N GLU A 142 6.37 7.22 6.83
CA GLU A 142 7.62 7.96 6.62
C GLU A 142 8.82 7.00 6.55
N TYR A 143 8.87 5.98 7.41
CA TYR A 143 9.92 4.96 7.36
C TYR A 143 9.96 4.25 6.00
N TYR A 144 8.83 3.69 5.53
CA TYR A 144 8.80 2.91 4.29
C TYR A 144 8.94 3.78 3.05
N LYS A 145 8.49 5.04 3.09
CA LYS A 145 8.74 6.01 2.02
C LYS A 145 10.24 6.29 1.88
N ASN A 146 10.94 6.56 2.97
CA ASN A 146 12.39 6.79 2.95
C ASN A 146 13.14 5.53 2.51
N LYS A 147 12.73 4.36 3.00
CA LYS A 147 13.32 3.08 2.60
C LYS A 147 13.13 2.78 1.11
N LEU A 148 11.95 3.09 0.54
CA LEU A 148 11.72 3.00 -0.90
C LEU A 148 12.72 3.88 -1.68
N GLU A 149 12.88 5.13 -1.26
CA GLU A 149 13.84 6.06 -1.89
C GLU A 149 15.30 5.58 -1.78
N GLU A 150 15.67 4.92 -0.69
CA GLU A 150 16.98 4.29 -0.56
C GLU A 150 17.16 3.13 -1.53
N ILE A 151 16.18 2.22 -1.62
CA ILE A 151 16.25 1.06 -2.53
C ILE A 151 16.39 1.51 -3.98
N ILE A 152 15.63 2.54 -4.39
CA ILE A 152 15.64 3.08 -5.75
C ILE A 152 17.07 3.49 -6.17
N LYS A 153 17.85 4.08 -5.27
CA LYS A 153 19.24 4.51 -5.55
C LYS A 153 20.17 3.37 -5.94
N TYR A 154 19.86 2.14 -5.52
CA TYR A 154 20.68 0.96 -5.81
C TYR A 154 20.23 0.18 -7.04
N ILE A 155 19.12 0.57 -7.68
CA ILE A 155 18.63 -0.09 -8.90
C ILE A 155 19.30 0.55 -10.12
N PRO A 156 20.08 -0.20 -10.92
CA PRO A 156 20.68 0.33 -12.14
C PRO A 156 19.62 0.73 -13.17
N ASP A 157 19.84 1.86 -13.83
CA ASP A 157 18.96 2.42 -14.87
C ASP A 157 17.50 2.60 -14.42
N PHE A 158 17.26 2.89 -13.13
CA PHE A 158 15.92 2.99 -12.56
C PHE A 158 14.98 3.90 -13.37
N GLU A 159 15.42 5.11 -13.72
CA GLU A 159 14.61 6.06 -14.50
C GLU A 159 14.21 5.51 -15.88
N ARG A 160 15.11 4.79 -16.55
CA ARG A 160 14.79 4.14 -17.83
C ARG A 160 13.76 3.04 -17.63
N LYS A 161 13.93 2.20 -16.60
CA LYS A 161 13.02 1.10 -16.25
C LYS A 161 11.63 1.61 -15.88
N LEU A 162 11.56 2.68 -15.09
CA LEU A 162 10.32 3.38 -14.74
C LEU A 162 9.60 3.86 -16.00
N LYS A 163 10.31 4.57 -16.89
CA LYS A 163 9.73 5.03 -18.15
C LYS A 163 9.20 3.89 -19.03
N LEU A 164 9.95 2.80 -19.16
CA LEU A 164 9.51 1.61 -19.91
C LEU A 164 8.25 0.98 -19.30
N LEU A 165 8.21 0.84 -17.97
CA LEU A 165 7.05 0.34 -17.25
C LEU A 165 5.82 1.20 -17.52
N GLU A 166 5.94 2.53 -17.38
CA GLU A 166 4.85 3.47 -17.62
C GLU A 166 4.34 3.45 -19.06
N GLU A 167 5.25 3.34 -20.04
CA GLU A 167 4.88 3.19 -21.45
C GLU A 167 4.11 1.89 -21.70
N ASN A 168 4.52 0.78 -21.07
CA ASN A 168 3.83 -0.50 -21.18
C ASN A 168 2.44 -0.45 -20.53
N MET A 169 2.32 0.18 -19.37
CA MET A 169 1.04 0.40 -18.69
C MET A 169 0.06 1.20 -19.55
N LYS A 170 0.53 2.24 -20.26
CA LYS A 170 -0.29 3.03 -21.20
C LYS A 170 -0.75 2.22 -22.42
N LYS A 171 0.09 1.29 -22.91
CA LYS A 171 -0.21 0.45 -24.08
C LYS A 171 -1.19 -0.68 -23.78
N SER A 172 -1.37 -1.05 -22.50
CA SER A 172 -2.30 -2.08 -22.07
C SER A 172 -3.77 -1.69 -22.31
N LYS A 173 -4.25 -1.86 -23.55
CA LYS A 173 -5.66 -1.68 -23.93
C LYS A 173 -6.47 -2.96 -23.65
N GLY A 174 -7.41 -2.88 -22.72
CA GLY A 174 -8.71 -3.55 -22.80
C GLY A 174 -8.83 -5.04 -22.47
N ASN A 175 -7.85 -5.90 -22.78
CA ASN A 175 -7.97 -7.36 -22.55
C ASN A 175 -6.71 -7.93 -21.86
N ALA A 176 -6.28 -7.28 -20.78
CA ALA A 176 -5.11 -7.72 -20.01
C ALA A 176 -5.41 -9.05 -19.31
N GLN A 177 -4.67 -10.09 -19.73
CA GLN A 177 -4.59 -11.39 -19.09
C GLN A 177 -4.26 -11.17 -17.60
N LYS A 178 -5.10 -11.72 -16.70
CA LYS A 178 -5.11 -11.40 -15.26
C LYS A 178 -3.82 -11.78 -14.49
N TYR A 179 -2.85 -12.43 -15.14
CA TYR A 179 -1.63 -12.95 -14.52
C TYR A 179 -0.44 -12.83 -15.50
N PRO A 180 0.80 -12.66 -14.99
CA PRO A 180 2.01 -12.84 -15.79
C PRO A 180 1.95 -14.16 -16.54
N VAL A 181 2.11 -14.14 -17.86
CA VAL A 181 2.17 -15.38 -18.65
C VAL A 181 3.57 -15.97 -18.49
N ASN A 182 3.84 -16.51 -17.30
CA ASN A 182 5.03 -17.34 -17.07
C ASN A 182 4.83 -18.76 -17.64
N CYS A 183 3.83 -18.94 -18.51
CA CYS A 183 3.37 -20.24 -18.95
C CYS A 183 3.40 -20.35 -20.48
N LYS A 184 4.14 -21.32 -21.01
CA LYS A 184 4.23 -21.70 -22.42
C LYS A 184 3.01 -22.55 -22.79
N GLN A 185 2.44 -22.29 -23.96
CA GLN A 185 1.34 -23.11 -24.51
C GLN A 185 1.84 -24.45 -25.06
N ASN A 186 3.09 -24.50 -25.54
CA ASN A 186 3.72 -25.67 -26.14
C ASN A 186 5.08 -25.91 -25.48
N VAL A 187 5.37 -27.17 -25.15
CA VAL A 187 6.63 -27.64 -24.57
C VAL A 187 7.53 -28.16 -25.69
N ASN A 188 8.82 -27.83 -25.67
CA ASN A 188 9.80 -28.48 -26.52
C ASN A 188 10.00 -29.92 -26.01
N PRO A 189 9.74 -30.96 -26.83
CA PRO A 189 9.83 -32.35 -26.41
C PRO A 189 11.21 -32.76 -25.86
N ASP A 190 12.26 -32.02 -26.21
CA ASP A 190 13.65 -32.34 -25.82
C ASP A 190 14.05 -31.78 -24.44
N VAL A 191 13.21 -30.98 -23.77
CA VAL A 191 13.55 -30.30 -22.49
C VAL A 191 12.39 -30.34 -21.46
N ARG A 192 11.55 -31.38 -21.56
CA ARG A 192 10.26 -31.53 -20.86
C ARG A 192 10.25 -31.19 -19.37
N GLU A 193 11.19 -31.70 -18.58
CA GLU A 193 11.11 -31.62 -17.11
C GLU A 193 11.09 -30.19 -16.56
N PHE A 194 11.84 -29.26 -17.16
CA PHE A 194 11.88 -27.86 -16.72
C PHE A 194 10.82 -26.98 -17.41
N GLU A 195 10.34 -27.38 -18.58
CA GLU A 195 9.33 -26.59 -19.29
C GLU A 195 7.90 -26.91 -18.86
N GLU A 196 7.62 -28.11 -18.36
CA GLU A 196 6.29 -28.53 -17.91
C GLU A 196 5.77 -27.72 -16.71
N ILE A 197 6.64 -27.37 -15.76
CA ILE A 197 6.34 -26.47 -14.62
C ILE A 197 5.97 -25.04 -15.05
N HIS A 198 6.27 -24.69 -16.29
CA HIS A 198 5.94 -23.42 -16.91
C HIS A 198 4.89 -23.62 -18.01
N THR A 199 3.93 -24.55 -17.89
CA THR A 199 2.83 -24.68 -18.87
C THR A 199 1.51 -24.17 -18.32
N CYS A 200 0.67 -23.59 -19.20
CA CYS A 200 -0.59 -22.97 -18.77
C CYS A 200 -1.68 -23.98 -18.39
N LYS A 201 -1.38 -25.28 -18.43
CA LYS A 201 -2.38 -26.33 -18.17
C LYS A 201 -2.55 -26.62 -16.69
N GLY A 202 -1.54 -26.37 -15.85
CA GLY A 202 -1.53 -26.83 -14.47
C GLY A 202 -1.60 -28.36 -14.40
N ASN A 203 -0.83 -28.98 -13.52
CA ASN A 203 -0.99 -30.41 -13.30
C ASN A 203 -2.40 -30.66 -12.71
N SER A 204 -3.21 -31.43 -13.43
CA SER A 204 -4.43 -32.06 -12.92
C SER A 204 -4.06 -33.32 -12.16
#